data_AF-A0AAE2U4S3-F1
#
_entry.id   AF-A0AAE2U4S3-F1
#
_cell.length_a   1.000
_cell.length_b   1.000
_cell.length_c   1.000
_cell.angle_alpha   90.00
_cell.angle_beta   90.00
_cell.angle_gamma   90.00
#
_symmetry.space_group_name_H-M   'P 1'
#
loop_
_entity.id
_entity.type
_entity.pdbx_description
1 polymer ?
#
loop_
_entity_poly.entity_id
_entity_poly.type
_entity_poly.pdbx_seq_one_letter_code
_entity_poly.pdbx_strand_id
1 'polypeptide(L)'
;MINAKLLQMVVNASNDGIVVAEREGEEKPLIYVNPAFERLTGYTLDEILYQDCRFLQAGDRDQPALMAIREALDSGGACREILRNYRKDGTHFWNELSLSTVYNAADQQTYFVGVQKDVTTQVKAQQRVAQLEAQVAELKAELAALKSTSGVNKL
;
A
#
# COMPACT_ATOMS: atom_id res chain seq x y z
N MET A 1 17.48 9.78 -27.53
CA MET A 1 17.71 9.99 -26.08
C MET A 1 16.38 10.23 -25.41
N ILE A 2 16.18 9.69 -24.21
CA ILE A 2 15.01 9.98 -23.38
C ILE A 2 15.14 11.42 -22.86
N ASN A 3 14.08 12.23 -22.97
CA ASN A 3 14.03 13.61 -22.50
C ASN A 3 12.96 13.78 -21.41
N ALA A 4 12.92 14.93 -20.74
CA ALA A 4 11.99 15.20 -19.65
C ALA A 4 10.51 15.01 -20.05
N LYS A 5 10.14 15.41 -21.27
CA LYS A 5 8.78 15.23 -21.78
C LYS A 5 8.41 13.75 -21.92
N LEU A 6 9.32 12.92 -22.43
CA LEU A 6 9.10 11.49 -22.55
C LEU A 6 9.03 10.83 -21.16
N LEU A 7 9.88 11.22 -20.20
CA LEU A 7 9.80 10.72 -18.82
C LEU A 7 8.45 11.05 -18.18
N GLN A 8 7.97 12.29 -18.33
CA GLN A 8 6.66 12.69 -17.81
C GLN A 8 5.53 11.86 -18.44
N MET A 9 5.58 11.60 -19.75
CA MET A 9 4.60 10.75 -20.43
C MET A 9 4.64 9.31 -19.91
N VAL A 10 5.83 8.76 -19.65
CA VAL A 10 6.00 7.42 -19.09
C VAL A 10 5.40 7.33 -17.68
N VAL A 11 5.67 8.31 -16.82
CA VAL A 11 5.11 8.38 -15.45
C VAL A 11 3.58 8.52 -15.50
N ASN A 12 3.06 9.34 -16.41
CA ASN A 12 1.60 9.52 -16.57
C ASN A 12 0.89 8.30 -17.15
N ALA A 13 1.58 7.49 -17.95
CA ALA A 13 1.07 6.26 -18.53
C ALA A 13 1.12 5.06 -17.58
N SER A 14 1.74 5.19 -16.41
CA SER A 14 1.74 4.17 -15.36
C SER A 14 0.31 3.82 -14.94
N ASN A 15 0.07 2.53 -14.64
CA ASN A 15 -1.16 2.08 -14.01
C ASN A 15 -1.15 2.25 -12.49
N ASP A 16 0.05 2.32 -11.90
CA ASP A 16 0.25 2.52 -10.48
C ASP A 16 0.31 4.01 -10.16
N GLY A 17 -0.21 4.40 -9.00
CA GLY A 17 -0.13 5.75 -8.48
C GLY A 17 1.32 6.11 -8.21
N ILE A 18 1.76 7.28 -8.67
CA ILE A 18 3.12 7.79 -8.45
C ILE A 18 3.00 9.18 -7.89
N VAL A 19 3.69 9.43 -6.78
CA VAL A 19 3.76 10.73 -6.14
C VAL A 19 5.21 11.11 -5.86
N VAL A 20 5.47 12.42 -5.85
CA VAL A 20 6.74 12.97 -5.35
C VAL A 20 6.41 13.95 -4.24
N ALA A 21 7.12 13.82 -3.12
CA ALA A 21 7.15 14.82 -2.06
C ALA A 21 8.56 15.38 -1.93
N GLU A 22 8.68 16.57 -1.38
CA GLU A 22 9.96 17.15 -1.00
C GLU A 22 10.07 17.29 0.51
N ARG A 23 11.30 17.37 1.03
CA ARG A 23 11.52 17.60 2.46
C ARG A 23 11.39 19.10 2.77
N GLU A 24 10.41 19.47 3.59
CA GLU A 24 10.26 20.81 4.16
C GLU A 24 10.23 20.73 5.68
N GLY A 25 11.40 20.86 6.31
CA GLY A 25 11.55 20.63 7.75
C GLY A 25 11.17 19.19 8.14
N GLU A 26 10.18 19.06 9.03
CA GLU A 26 9.61 17.76 9.42
C GLU A 26 8.52 17.26 8.45
N GLU A 27 7.95 18.17 7.66
CA GLU A 27 6.88 17.87 6.71
C GLU A 27 7.43 17.37 5.38
N LYS A 28 6.55 16.70 4.63
CA LYS A 28 6.87 16.05 3.36
C LYS A 28 5.73 16.33 2.36
N PRO A 29 5.51 17.62 2.03
CA PRO A 29 4.43 18.02 1.13
C PRO A 29 4.56 17.33 -0.23
N LEU A 30 3.43 16.85 -0.76
CA LEU A 30 3.35 16.39 -2.14
C LEU A 30 3.55 17.56 -3.10
N ILE A 31 4.49 17.42 -4.03
CA ILE A 31 4.76 18.39 -5.11
C ILE A 31 4.31 17.88 -6.48
N TYR A 32 3.98 16.59 -6.58
CA TYR A 32 3.53 15.96 -7.80
C TYR A 32 2.71 14.70 -7.50
N VAL A 33 1.64 14.49 -8.25
CA VAL A 33 0.97 13.19 -8.38
C VAL A 33 0.68 12.89 -9.85
N ASN A 34 0.69 11.62 -10.23
CA ASN A 34 0.30 11.20 -11.58
C ASN A 34 -1.22 10.94 -11.68
N PRO A 35 -1.79 10.88 -12.90
CA PRO A 35 -3.22 10.62 -13.09
C PRO A 35 -3.71 9.28 -12.51
N ALA A 36 -2.83 8.28 -12.39
CA ALA A 36 -3.20 6.99 -11.79
C ALA A 36 -3.45 7.12 -10.28
N PHE A 37 -2.68 7.96 -9.59
CA PHE A 37 -2.90 8.24 -8.17
C PHE A 37 -4.25 8.92 -7.95
N GLU A 38 -4.62 9.89 -8.79
CA GLU A 38 -5.92 10.55 -8.71
C GLU A 38 -7.07 9.56 -8.90
N ARG A 39 -6.99 8.69 -9.93
CA ARG A 39 -7.98 7.63 -10.16
C ARG A 39 -8.05 6.63 -9.00
N LEU A 40 -6.90 6.27 -8.43
CA LEU A 40 -6.82 5.31 -7.35
C LEU A 40 -7.47 5.84 -6.06
N THR A 41 -7.24 7.11 -5.74
CA THR A 41 -7.58 7.68 -4.44
C THR A 41 -8.86 8.53 -4.46
N GLY A 42 -9.26 9.02 -5.63
CA GLY A 42 -10.39 9.93 -5.82
C GLY A 42 -10.09 11.39 -5.48
N TYR A 43 -8.84 11.72 -5.10
CA TYR A 43 -8.39 13.10 -4.88
C TYR A 43 -7.78 13.67 -6.16
N THR A 44 -8.00 14.95 -6.42
CA THR A 44 -7.29 15.65 -7.51
C THR A 44 -5.97 16.23 -6.99
N LEU A 45 -5.02 16.50 -7.88
CA LEU A 45 -3.75 17.16 -7.55
C LEU A 45 -4.00 18.46 -6.76
N ASP A 46 -4.92 19.31 -7.23
CA ASP A 46 -5.22 20.61 -6.60
C ASP A 46 -5.70 20.48 -5.15
N GLU A 47 -6.33 19.36 -4.79
CA GLU A 47 -6.85 19.13 -3.44
C GLU A 47 -5.77 18.69 -2.45
N ILE A 48 -4.67 18.10 -2.94
CA ILE A 48 -3.67 17.40 -2.11
C ILE A 48 -2.25 17.94 -2.28
N LEU A 49 -2.06 18.87 -3.22
CA LEU A 49 -0.80 19.56 -3.39
C LEU A 49 -0.41 20.22 -2.06
N TYR A 50 0.86 20.09 -1.69
CA TYR A 50 1.42 20.55 -0.42
C TYR A 50 0.88 19.89 0.85
N GLN A 51 0.17 18.76 0.72
CA GLN A 51 -0.22 17.96 1.89
C GLN A 51 0.67 16.73 2.05
N ASP A 52 0.83 16.29 3.29
CA ASP A 52 1.49 15.02 3.59
C ASP A 52 0.56 13.85 3.24
N CYS A 53 1.05 12.90 2.43
CA CYS A 53 0.31 11.74 1.92
C CYS A 53 -0.29 10.85 3.02
N ARG A 54 0.09 11.05 4.30
CA ARG A 54 -0.52 10.40 5.47
C ARG A 54 -2.03 10.65 5.60
N PHE A 55 -2.64 11.58 4.85
CA PHE A 55 -4.09 11.77 4.79
C PHE A 55 -4.80 10.49 4.33
N LEU A 56 -4.19 9.69 3.45
CA LEU A 56 -4.75 8.41 2.98
C LEU A 56 -4.93 7.38 4.10
N GLN A 57 -4.32 7.57 5.27
CA GLN A 57 -4.48 6.65 6.39
C GLN A 57 -5.77 6.90 7.17
N ALA A 58 -6.44 8.05 7.00
CA ALA A 58 -7.71 8.39 7.66
C ALA A 58 -7.77 8.09 9.19
N GLY A 59 -6.65 8.25 9.90
CA GLY A 59 -6.54 7.97 11.33
C GLY A 59 -6.17 6.53 11.71
N ASP A 60 -6.08 5.61 10.75
CA ASP A 60 -5.60 4.23 10.93
C ASP A 60 -4.08 4.22 11.10
N ARG A 61 -3.62 4.62 12.29
CA ARG A 61 -2.20 4.78 12.65
C ARG A 61 -1.60 3.54 13.33
N ASP A 62 -2.43 2.56 13.69
CA ASP A 62 -2.00 1.32 14.33
C ASP A 62 -1.84 0.21 13.28
N GLN A 63 -0.77 0.34 12.47
CA GLN A 63 -0.41 -0.63 11.45
C GLN A 63 1.09 -0.90 11.49
N PRO A 64 1.54 -2.17 11.52
CA PRO A 64 2.97 -2.51 11.59
C PRO A 64 3.80 -1.87 10.46
N ALA A 65 3.25 -1.83 9.25
CA ALA A 65 3.87 -1.21 8.06
C ALA A 65 4.32 0.25 8.28
N LEU A 66 3.63 1.00 9.15
CA LEU A 66 3.96 2.41 9.38
C LEU A 66 5.30 2.61 10.09
N MET A 67 5.80 1.61 10.82
CA MET A 67 7.12 1.69 11.44
C MET A 67 8.23 1.69 10.37
N ALA A 68 8.19 0.73 9.44
CA ALA A 68 9.16 0.63 8.35
C ALA A 68 9.13 1.85 7.43
N ILE A 69 7.93 2.40 7.16
CA ILE A 69 7.79 3.63 6.36
C ILE A 69 8.46 4.81 7.07
N ARG A 70 8.24 5.01 8.38
CA ARG A 70 8.88 6.09 9.14
C ARG A 70 10.40 5.95 9.14
N GLU A 71 10.89 4.74 9.39
CA GLU A 71 12.32 4.45 9.36
C GLU A 71 12.95 4.76 8.00
N ALA A 72 12.31 4.39 6.89
CA ALA A 72 12.78 4.71 5.55
C ALA A 72 12.80 6.22 5.27
N LEU A 73 11.78 6.95 5.73
CA LEU A 73 11.71 8.40 5.60
C LEU A 73 12.80 9.12 6.41
N ASP A 74 13.12 8.64 7.60
CA ASP A 74 14.07 9.28 8.51
C ASP A 74 15.52 8.93 8.15
N SER A 75 15.79 7.69 7.76
CA SER A 75 17.13 7.23 7.37
C SER A 75 17.54 7.63 5.95
N GLY A 76 16.62 8.11 5.12
CA GLY A 76 16.89 8.34 3.70
C GLY A 76 17.06 7.02 2.94
N GLY A 77 16.22 6.03 3.27
CA GLY A 77 16.26 4.69 2.71
C GLY A 77 15.14 4.39 1.71
N ALA A 78 14.79 3.12 1.62
CA ALA A 78 13.66 2.64 0.82
C ALA A 78 12.93 1.53 1.56
N CYS A 79 11.62 1.41 1.34
CA CYS A 79 10.83 0.30 1.86
C CYS A 79 9.73 -0.10 0.86
N ARG A 80 9.18 -1.30 1.05
CA ARG A 80 7.99 -1.75 0.33
C ARG A 80 7.06 -2.43 1.32
N GLU A 81 5.91 -1.81 1.56
CA GLU A 81 4.99 -2.23 2.62
C GLU A 81 3.56 -2.30 2.11
N ILE A 82 2.76 -3.19 2.69
CA ILE A 82 1.32 -3.25 2.45
C ILE A 82 0.59 -2.66 3.66
N LEU A 83 -0.20 -1.63 3.43
CA LEU A 83 -0.95 -0.92 4.46
C LEU A 83 -2.38 -0.60 4.03
N ARG A 84 -3.23 -0.34 5.01
CA ARG A 84 -4.62 0.07 4.81
C ARG A 84 -4.65 1.57 4.54
N ASN A 85 -5.26 1.93 3.41
CA ASN A 85 -5.53 3.31 3.04
C ASN A 85 -7.00 3.47 2.65
N TYR A 86 -7.44 4.72 2.62
CA TYR A 86 -8.82 5.11 2.43
C TYR A 86 -8.87 6.16 1.34
N ARG A 87 -9.78 5.94 0.39
CA ARG A 87 -10.07 6.87 -0.68
C ARG A 87 -10.85 8.07 -0.15
N LYS A 88 -11.01 9.10 -1.00
CA LYS A 88 -11.79 10.30 -0.69
C LYS A 88 -13.24 10.00 -0.30
N ASP A 89 -13.83 8.97 -0.90
CA ASP A 89 -15.19 8.51 -0.59
C ASP A 89 -15.28 7.66 0.71
N GLY A 90 -14.15 7.47 1.40
CA GLY A 90 -14.02 6.64 2.59
C GLY A 90 -13.81 5.14 2.30
N THR A 91 -13.83 4.72 1.04
CA THR A 91 -13.65 3.32 0.67
C THR A 91 -12.24 2.85 1.00
N HIS A 92 -12.16 1.82 1.84
CA HIS A 92 -10.91 1.16 2.20
C HIS A 92 -10.28 0.39 1.02
N PHE A 93 -8.96 0.44 0.90
CA PHE A 93 -8.16 -0.42 0.03
C PHE A 93 -6.82 -0.81 0.66
N TRP A 94 -6.30 -1.96 0.25
CA TRP A 94 -4.94 -2.36 0.56
C TRP A 94 -3.99 -1.73 -0.45
N ASN A 95 -3.13 -0.86 0.04
CA ASN A 95 -2.11 -0.19 -0.74
C ASN A 95 -0.78 -0.92 -0.54
N GLU A 96 -0.15 -1.39 -1.62
CA GLU A 96 1.27 -1.68 -1.60
C GLU A 96 2.03 -0.39 -1.92
N LEU A 97 2.70 0.18 -0.92
CA LEU A 97 3.53 1.37 -1.05
C LEU A 97 4.98 0.96 -1.23
N SER A 98 5.56 1.30 -2.38
CA SER A 98 7.01 1.33 -2.58
C SER A 98 7.49 2.77 -2.38
N LEU A 99 8.36 2.99 -1.40
CA LEU A 99 8.91 4.30 -1.07
C LEU A 99 10.42 4.29 -1.30
N SER A 100 10.93 5.34 -1.94
CA SER A 100 12.38 5.59 -2.04
C SER A 100 12.69 7.07 -1.86
N THR A 101 13.88 7.36 -1.33
CA THR A 101 14.40 8.72 -1.21
C THR A 101 15.46 9.02 -2.26
N VAL A 102 15.47 10.23 -2.79
CA VAL A 102 16.43 10.70 -3.78
C VAL A 102 16.98 12.04 -3.33
N TYR A 103 18.29 12.13 -3.09
CA TYR A 103 18.96 13.40 -2.85
C TYR A 103 19.42 14.01 -4.18
N ASN A 104 18.90 15.19 -4.52
CA ASN A 104 19.37 15.98 -5.64
C ASN A 104 20.46 16.96 -5.19
N ALA A 105 21.71 16.68 -5.55
CA ALA A 105 22.84 17.53 -5.20
C ALA A 105 22.79 18.93 -5.87
N ALA A 106 22.12 19.06 -7.03
CA ALA A 106 22.01 20.35 -7.72
C ALA A 106 21.10 21.32 -6.96
N ASP A 107 20.00 20.80 -6.41
CA ASP A 107 19.02 21.58 -5.65
C ASP A 107 19.32 21.60 -4.15
N GLN A 108 20.30 20.79 -3.70
CA GLN A 108 20.55 20.49 -2.29
C GLN A 108 19.30 19.99 -1.55
N GLN A 109 18.43 19.26 -2.26
CA GLN A 109 17.10 18.89 -1.79
C GLN A 109 16.88 17.38 -1.80
N THR A 110 16.16 16.89 -0.79
CA THR A 110 15.74 15.48 -0.71
C THR A 110 14.30 15.34 -1.17
N TYR A 111 14.09 14.47 -2.15
CA TYR A 111 12.78 14.08 -2.65
C TYR A 111 12.41 12.67 -2.18
N PHE A 112 11.12 12.43 -2.03
CA PHE A 112 10.54 11.13 -1.70
C PHE A 112 9.65 10.70 -2.85
N VAL A 113 9.89 9.51 -3.39
CA VAL A 113 9.09 8.92 -4.45
C VAL A 113 8.25 7.80 -3.85
N GLY A 114 6.93 7.94 -3.93
CA GLY A 114 5.98 6.92 -3.51
C GLY A 114 5.28 6.32 -4.72
N VAL A 115 5.26 4.99 -4.82
CA VAL A 115 4.48 4.25 -5.81
C VAL A 115 3.42 3.43 -5.07
N GLN A 116 2.15 3.64 -5.40
CA GLN A 116 0.99 3.02 -4.76
C GLN A 116 0.29 2.08 -5.73
N LYS A 117 0.11 0.83 -5.31
CA LYS A 117 -0.61 -0.19 -6.06
C LYS A 117 -1.75 -0.74 -5.23
N ASP A 118 -2.96 -0.75 -5.80
CA ASP A 118 -4.09 -1.42 -5.17
C ASP A 118 -3.90 -2.94 -5.24
N VAL A 119 -3.66 -3.55 -4.09
CA VAL A 119 -3.52 -5.00 -3.93
C VAL A 119 -4.73 -5.62 -3.21
N THR A 120 -5.84 -4.89 -3.11
CA THR A 120 -7.04 -5.32 -2.38
C THR A 120 -7.56 -6.67 -2.86
N THR A 121 -7.65 -6.88 -4.18
CA THR A 121 -8.11 -8.16 -4.75
C THR A 121 -7.18 -9.31 -4.36
N GLN A 122 -5.87 -9.09 -4.43
CA GLN A 122 -4.86 -10.09 -4.07
C GLN A 122 -4.93 -10.44 -2.58
N VAL A 123 -4.95 -9.43 -1.70
CA VAL A 123 -5.03 -9.64 -0.25
C VAL A 123 -6.33 -10.35 0.14
N LYS A 124 -7.48 -9.94 -0.43
CA LYS A 124 -8.78 -10.60 -0.18
C LYS A 124 -8.78 -12.06 -0.66
N ALA A 125 -8.17 -12.34 -1.80
CA ALA A 125 -8.05 -13.71 -2.31
C ALA A 125 -7.19 -14.57 -1.38
N GLN A 126 -6.05 -14.06 -0.92
CA GLN A 126 -5.18 -14.77 0.04
C GLN A 126 -5.88 -15.03 1.36
N GLN A 127 -6.58 -14.04 1.92
CA GLN A 127 -7.39 -14.20 3.13
C GLN A 127 -8.50 -15.25 2.95
N ARG A 128 -9.15 -15.27 1.79
CA ARG A 128 -10.19 -16.26 1.49
C ARG A 128 -9.63 -17.67 1.40
N VAL A 129 -8.47 -17.86 0.78
CA VAL A 129 -7.79 -19.16 0.72
C VAL A 129 -7.45 -19.63 2.14
N ALA A 130 -6.82 -18.79 2.95
CA ALA A 130 -6.47 -19.15 4.33
C ALA A 130 -7.70 -19.52 5.18
N GLN A 131 -8.81 -18.79 5.02
CA GLN A 131 -10.06 -19.10 5.70
C GLN A 131 -10.62 -20.47 5.28
N LEU A 132 -10.61 -20.78 3.99
CA LEU A 132 -11.09 -22.06 3.49
C LEU A 132 -10.21 -23.22 3.93
N GLU A 133 -8.89 -23.03 3.98
CA GLU A 133 -7.94 -24.03 4.48
C GLU A 133 -8.21 -24.35 5.97
N ALA A 134 -8.45 -23.34 6.79
CA ALA A 134 -8.81 -23.52 8.18
C ALA A 134 -10.13 -24.29 8.35
N GLN A 135 -11.18 -23.94 7.59
CA GLN A 135 -12.47 -24.65 7.61
C GLN A 135 -12.33 -26.12 7.18
N VAL A 136 -11.53 -26.38 6.15
CA VAL A 136 -11.27 -27.75 5.68
C VAL A 136 -10.51 -28.55 6.74
N ALA A 137 -9.55 -27.95 7.45
CA ALA A 137 -8.82 -28.61 8.53
C ALA A 137 -9.75 -28.98 9.69
N GLU A 138 -10.63 -28.07 10.10
CA GLU A 138 -11.63 -28.28 11.15
C GLU A 138 -12.59 -29.44 10.79
N LEU A 139 -13.20 -29.39 9.61
CA LEU A 139 -14.11 -30.45 9.15
C LEU A 139 -13.43 -31.81 9.05
N LYS A 140 -12.15 -31.86 8.63
CA LYS A 140 -11.38 -33.10 8.61
C LYS A 140 -11.16 -33.67 10.02
N ALA A 141 -10.89 -32.81 11.01
CA ALA A 141 -10.72 -33.24 12.39
C ALA A 141 -12.04 -33.79 12.97
N GLU A 142 -13.18 -33.13 12.72
CA GLU A 142 -14.50 -33.60 13.12
C GLU A 142 -14.85 -34.95 12.48
N LEU A 143 -14.62 -35.09 11.17
CA LEU A 143 -14.86 -36.36 10.46
C LEU A 143 -13.98 -37.49 11.00
N ALA A 144 -12.74 -37.21 11.38
CA ALA A 144 -11.86 -38.21 12.00
C ALA A 144 -12.39 -38.65 13.38
N ALA A 145 -12.86 -37.70 14.20
CA ALA A 145 -13.46 -37.98 15.50
C ALA A 145 -14.79 -38.76 15.41
N LEU A 146 -15.64 -38.46 14.42
CA LEU A 146 -16.87 -39.21 14.20
C LEU A 146 -16.60 -40.65 13.74
N LYS A 147 -15.59 -40.85 12.87
CA LYS A 147 -15.20 -42.18 12.40
C LYS A 147 -14.59 -43.05 13.51
N SER A 148 -13.79 -42.47 14.41
CA SER A 148 -13.25 -43.22 15.55
C SER A 148 -14.35 -43.63 16.54
N THR A 149 -15.37 -42.79 16.74
CA THR A 149 -16.48 -43.09 17.66
C THR A 149 -17.47 -44.11 17.08
N SER A 150 -17.69 -44.09 15.75
CA SER A 150 -18.63 -45.01 15.07
C SER A 150 -18.08 -46.44 14.89
N GLY A 151 -16.76 -46.64 14.99
CA GLY A 151 -16.12 -47.95 14.88
C GLY A 151 -16.23 -48.84 16.14
N VAL A 152 -16.67 -48.30 17.27
CA VAL A 152 -16.71 -49.01 18.57
C VAL A 152 -18.00 -49.81 18.76
N ASN A 153 -19.02 -49.64 17.91
CA ASN A 153 -20.35 -50.24 18.09
C ASN A 153 -20.62 -51.52 17.26
N LYS A 154 -19.58 -52.33 16.98
CA LYS A 154 -19.76 -53.71 16.49
C LYS A 154 -19.39 -54.70 17.60
N LEU A 155 -20.37 -54.99 18.46
CA LEU A 155 -20.46 -56.21 19.27
C LEU A 155 -21.50 -57.13 18.64
#